data_AF-A0A5D6Y7H1-F1
#
_entry.id   AF-A0A5D6Y7H1-F1
#
_cell.length_a   1.000
_cell.length_b   1.000
_cell.length_c   1.000
_cell.angle_alpha   90.00
_cell.angle_beta   90.00
_cell.angle_gamma   90.00
#
_symmetry.space_group_name_H-M   'P 1'
#
loop_
_entity.id
_entity.type
_entity.pdbx_description
1 polymer ?
#
loop_
_entity_poly.entity_id
_entity_poly.type
_entity_poly.pdbx_seq_one_letter_code
_entity_poly.pdbx_strand_id
1 'polypeptide(L)'
;MALTLARDDAARWAYLAFALTMLRAVQRARTKDVAKENLLSFFAALLPAELAHKFLALNAGVVIWLRRSRTPVLAGWVGAVAGCVQCVAVLRLSEMWRDNVSAKRAIRAAMAAQSDIEPSKLRRLGDLSARNWLSVLLPLPQTTALALSFPGVANIGSVVYAHVGSNSATRLKMDVYRHRDIQPGAPIFLYIHGGAWVMGDRKNPPRPLIHQVAALGWLVCVIDYRLSPKVAFPSHLIDSKRAPGFEHVDTSVRGCVDTYGVHDFTDRHGVFFYKDKSYSFVRFIELVVMQKKLKDAARAFDQASPVSWVQHGQELQNGGDAPALAAAVRVVPPFLVSHGTYDTLVPFQDSLLFFESLQKFRERQQRALGLSSSAAAPDGLAGGSVQDVFLEIPDAHHAFNYLVSPRALAFGEAVCAFLDNLQAKTKHLPLGTLVPATRTAPLSGAAVAVAAPRGGESEDPLTTFSSSAEMPSRAGPTASRL
;
A
#
# COMPACT_ATOMS: atom_id res chain seq x y z
N MET A 1 35.31 5.50 50.09
CA MET A 1 35.49 4.10 49.64
C MET A 1 34.16 3.38 49.45
N ALA A 2 33.31 3.22 50.49
CA ALA A 2 32.01 2.54 50.37
C ALA A 2 31.06 3.18 49.34
N LEU A 3 30.95 4.52 49.31
CA LEU A 3 30.17 5.25 48.30
C LEU A 3 30.68 5.05 46.87
N THR A 4 32.00 4.91 46.69
CA THR A 4 32.64 4.67 45.39
C THR A 4 32.34 3.26 44.89
N LEU A 5 32.45 2.26 45.77
CA LEU A 5 32.13 0.86 45.46
C LEU A 5 30.64 0.69 45.13
N ALA A 6 29.74 1.29 45.91
CA ALA A 6 28.30 1.25 45.63
C ALA A 6 27.95 1.90 44.29
N ARG A 7 28.65 2.99 43.92
CA ARG A 7 28.49 3.66 42.63
C ARG A 7 29.00 2.80 41.47
N ASP A 8 30.13 2.13 41.63
CA ASP A 8 30.70 1.24 40.62
C ASP A 8 29.80 0.00 40.40
N ASP A 9 29.24 -0.56 41.48
CA ASP A 9 28.29 -1.67 41.39
C ASP A 9 26.99 -1.23 40.71
N ALA A 10 26.44 -0.07 41.04
CA ALA A 10 25.27 0.46 40.35
C ALA A 10 25.52 0.66 38.84
N ALA A 11 26.71 1.12 38.45
CA ALA A 11 27.08 1.26 37.04
C ALA A 11 27.16 -0.08 36.30
N ARG A 12 27.66 -1.15 36.96
CA ARG A 12 27.68 -2.53 36.40
C ARG A 12 26.28 -3.06 36.15
N TRP A 13 25.39 -2.91 37.12
CA TRP A 13 24.00 -3.34 36.99
C TRP A 13 23.24 -2.54 35.92
N ALA A 14 23.47 -1.22 35.84
CA ALA A 14 22.91 -0.39 34.78
C ALA A 14 23.39 -0.82 33.38
N TYR A 15 24.68 -1.14 33.23
CA TYR A 15 25.24 -1.62 31.98
C TYR A 15 24.70 -3.00 31.59
N LEU A 16 24.56 -3.93 32.56
CA LEU A 16 23.92 -5.23 32.32
C LEU A 16 22.45 -5.06 31.88
N ALA A 17 21.69 -4.20 32.55
CA ALA A 17 20.31 -3.91 32.20
C ALA A 17 20.19 -3.36 30.76
N PHE A 18 21.09 -2.45 30.36
CA PHE A 18 21.19 -1.96 28.99
C PHE A 18 21.48 -3.10 27.99
N ALA A 19 22.50 -3.91 28.25
CA ALA A 19 22.90 -5.00 27.36
C ALA A 19 21.78 -6.03 27.18
N LEU A 20 21.11 -6.42 28.27
CA LEU A 20 19.95 -7.32 28.24
C LEU A 20 18.76 -6.72 27.48
N THR A 21 18.53 -5.41 27.62
CA THR A 21 17.48 -4.69 26.89
C THR A 21 17.76 -4.69 25.38
N MET A 22 19.01 -4.43 24.98
CA MET A 22 19.43 -4.51 23.58
C MET A 22 19.26 -5.93 23.02
N LEU A 23 19.70 -6.95 23.76
CA LEU A 23 19.55 -8.35 23.34
C LEU A 23 18.07 -8.72 23.17
N ARG A 24 17.21 -8.32 24.12
CA ARG A 24 15.75 -8.54 24.02
C ARG A 24 15.13 -7.84 22.82
N ALA A 25 15.52 -6.61 22.53
CA ALA A 25 15.02 -5.87 21.36
C ALA A 25 15.36 -6.62 20.05
N VAL A 26 16.59 -7.11 19.93
CA VAL A 26 17.04 -7.86 18.76
C VAL A 26 16.33 -9.22 18.65
N GLN A 27 16.17 -9.94 19.77
CA GLN A 27 15.40 -11.18 19.80
C GLN A 27 13.95 -10.96 19.37
N ARG A 28 13.32 -9.86 19.82
CA ARG A 28 11.94 -9.54 19.48
C ARG A 28 11.75 -9.33 17.98
N ALA A 29 12.71 -8.66 17.33
CA ALA A 29 12.69 -8.44 15.88
C ALA A 29 12.84 -9.75 15.06
N ARG A 30 13.34 -10.82 15.66
CA ARG A 30 13.51 -12.15 15.05
C ARG A 30 12.63 -13.23 15.69
N THR A 31 11.42 -12.87 16.12
CA THR A 31 10.43 -13.87 16.57
C THR A 31 9.17 -13.78 15.71
N LYS A 32 8.83 -14.86 14.97
CA LYS A 32 7.61 -14.93 14.12
C LYS A 32 6.34 -15.34 14.87
N ASP A 33 6.47 -16.09 15.96
CA ASP A 33 5.36 -16.87 16.55
C ASP A 33 4.69 -16.21 17.78
N VAL A 34 4.60 -14.88 17.83
CA VAL A 34 3.98 -14.22 18.99
C VAL A 34 2.48 -14.05 18.77
N ALA A 35 1.69 -14.89 19.45
CA ALA A 35 0.24 -15.01 19.30
C ALA A 35 -0.60 -13.75 19.62
N LYS A 36 0.00 -12.68 20.17
CA LYS A 36 -0.70 -11.44 20.53
C LYS A 36 0.20 -10.23 20.32
N GLU A 37 0.25 -9.70 19.10
CA GLU A 37 0.88 -8.41 18.85
C GLU A 37 -0.04 -7.28 19.29
N ASN A 38 0.37 -6.53 20.31
CA ASN A 38 -0.17 -5.19 20.54
C ASN A 38 0.74 -4.16 19.85
N LEU A 39 0.26 -2.93 19.72
CA LEU A 39 0.97 -1.86 19.00
C LEU A 39 2.41 -1.63 19.52
N LEU A 40 2.63 -1.71 20.84
CA LEU A 40 3.95 -1.58 21.44
C LEU A 40 4.89 -2.70 21.00
N SER A 41 4.38 -3.93 21.02
CA SER A 41 5.13 -5.11 20.63
C SER A 41 5.48 -5.10 19.14
N PHE A 42 4.58 -4.58 18.30
CA PHE A 42 4.82 -4.39 16.87
C PHE A 42 6.02 -3.44 16.63
N PHE A 43 6.01 -2.27 17.26
CA PHE A 43 7.12 -1.32 17.13
C PHE A 43 8.42 -1.85 17.72
N ALA A 44 8.36 -2.62 18.80
CA ALA A 44 9.54 -3.26 19.39
C ALA A 44 10.22 -4.27 18.44
N ALA A 45 9.48 -4.90 17.53
CA ALA A 45 10.03 -5.76 16.49
C ALA A 45 10.50 -4.96 15.26
N LEU A 46 9.74 -3.95 14.84
CA LEU A 46 10.04 -3.14 13.66
C LEU A 46 11.33 -2.31 13.81
N LEU A 47 11.49 -1.62 14.95
CA LEU A 47 12.57 -0.63 15.10
C LEU A 47 13.97 -1.25 14.99
N PRO A 48 14.30 -2.37 15.64
CA PRO A 48 15.61 -2.97 15.49
C PRO A 48 15.86 -3.50 14.07
N ALA A 49 14.84 -3.98 13.37
CA ALA A 49 14.93 -4.47 11.98
C ALA A 49 15.25 -3.36 10.97
N GLU A 50 14.57 -2.22 11.08
CA GLU A 50 14.73 -1.11 10.11
C GLU A 50 15.79 -0.08 10.51
N LEU A 51 16.05 0.07 11.81
CA LEU A 51 16.97 1.07 12.35
C LEU A 51 18.20 0.45 13.04
N ALA A 52 18.59 -0.78 12.68
CA ALA A 52 19.73 -1.49 13.27
C ALA A 52 21.00 -0.63 13.37
N HIS A 53 21.30 0.19 12.35
CA HIS A 53 22.43 1.13 12.34
C HIS A 53 22.37 2.18 13.46
N LYS A 54 21.17 2.66 13.84
CA LYS A 54 21.00 3.60 14.96
C LYS A 54 21.22 2.92 16.31
N PHE A 55 20.80 1.66 16.44
CA PHE A 55 21.08 0.84 17.63
C PHE A 55 22.58 0.51 17.73
N LEU A 56 23.25 0.24 16.62
CA LEU A 56 24.72 0.08 16.59
C LEU A 56 25.43 1.36 17.02
N ALA A 57 25.01 2.52 16.52
CA ALA A 57 25.56 3.81 16.93
C ALA A 57 25.35 4.08 18.43
N LEU A 58 24.17 3.76 18.96
CA LEU A 58 23.88 3.84 20.40
C LEU A 58 24.82 2.94 21.22
N ASN A 59 25.01 1.68 20.79
CA ASN A 59 25.93 0.75 21.45
C ASN A 59 27.38 1.25 21.42
N ALA A 60 27.83 1.79 20.28
CA ALA A 60 29.15 2.40 20.16
C ALA A 60 29.30 3.62 21.09
N GLY A 61 28.25 4.45 21.20
CA GLY A 61 28.21 5.58 22.14
C GLY A 61 28.37 5.14 23.59
N VAL A 62 27.69 4.08 24.02
CA VAL A 62 27.84 3.49 25.36
C VAL A 62 29.27 3.00 25.59
N VAL A 63 29.87 2.30 24.62
CA VAL A 63 31.28 1.83 24.73
C VAL A 63 32.26 3.01 24.85
N ILE A 64 32.08 4.07 24.06
CA ILE A 64 32.89 5.29 24.13
C ILE A 64 32.73 5.97 25.49
N TRP A 65 31.49 6.07 25.99
CA TRP A 65 31.19 6.64 27.29
C TRP A 65 31.87 5.84 28.42
N LEU A 66 31.74 4.50 28.43
CA LEU A 66 32.39 3.62 29.39
C LEU A 66 33.92 3.77 29.37
N ARG A 67 34.52 3.90 28.19
CA ARG A 67 35.95 4.13 28.04
C ARG A 67 36.38 5.49 28.62
N ARG A 68 35.54 6.51 28.50
CA ARG A 68 35.83 7.88 28.99
C ARG A 68 35.56 8.06 30.48
N SER A 69 34.56 7.37 31.04
CA SER A 69 34.17 7.52 32.46
C SER A 69 35.20 6.96 33.44
N ARG A 70 36.18 6.16 32.96
CA ARG A 70 37.20 5.47 33.78
C ARG A 70 36.63 4.61 34.91
N THR A 71 35.32 4.36 34.92
CA THR A 71 34.66 3.45 35.85
C THR A 71 34.99 2.02 35.44
N PRO A 72 35.43 1.14 36.35
CA PRO A 72 35.81 -0.23 36.04
C PRO A 72 34.55 -1.11 35.90
N VAL A 73 33.67 -0.76 34.96
CA VAL A 73 32.36 -1.40 34.73
C VAL A 73 32.54 -2.83 34.23
N LEU A 74 33.64 -3.15 33.56
CA LEU A 74 33.97 -4.52 33.14
C LEU A 74 34.73 -5.31 34.22
N ALA A 75 35.16 -4.68 35.32
CA ALA A 75 35.79 -5.40 36.42
C ALA A 75 34.72 -6.16 37.20
N GLY A 76 34.94 -7.45 37.41
CA GLY A 76 33.98 -8.34 38.07
C GLY A 76 33.03 -9.03 37.09
N TRP A 77 32.35 -10.07 37.59
CA TRP A 77 31.58 -10.99 36.75
C TRP A 77 30.36 -10.32 36.09
N VAL A 78 29.64 -9.42 36.78
CA VAL A 78 28.45 -8.71 36.24
C VAL A 78 28.82 -7.92 34.98
N GLY A 79 29.92 -7.17 35.06
CA GLY A 79 30.46 -6.40 33.96
C GLY A 79 30.90 -7.25 32.77
N ALA A 80 31.62 -8.35 33.05
CA ALA A 80 32.05 -9.30 32.03
C ALA A 80 30.86 -9.94 31.30
N VAL A 81 29.83 -10.37 32.04
CA VAL A 81 28.58 -10.89 31.47
C VAL A 81 27.88 -9.83 30.62
N ALA A 82 27.75 -8.60 31.12
CA ALA A 82 27.15 -7.49 30.38
C ALA A 82 27.90 -7.22 29.06
N GLY A 83 29.23 -7.23 29.08
CA GLY A 83 30.06 -7.11 27.89
C GLY A 83 29.81 -8.22 26.87
N CYS A 84 29.78 -9.48 27.32
CA CYS A 84 29.47 -10.62 26.45
C CYS A 84 28.08 -10.51 25.81
N VAL A 85 27.07 -10.16 26.61
CA VAL A 85 25.69 -9.94 26.13
C VAL A 85 25.65 -8.80 25.11
N GLN A 86 26.35 -7.70 25.36
CA GLN A 86 26.43 -6.59 24.40
C GLN A 86 27.11 -7.00 23.10
N CYS A 87 28.19 -7.79 23.14
CA CYS A 87 28.83 -8.33 21.94
C CYS A 87 27.86 -9.15 21.10
N VAL A 88 27.07 -10.04 21.72
CA VAL A 88 26.03 -10.80 21.01
C VAL A 88 24.99 -9.87 20.40
N ALA A 89 24.49 -8.88 21.14
CA ALA A 89 23.52 -7.92 20.63
C ALA A 89 24.07 -7.12 19.43
N VAL A 90 25.32 -6.65 19.49
CA VAL A 90 26.01 -5.91 18.41
C VAL A 90 26.22 -6.78 17.18
N LEU A 91 26.63 -8.05 17.35
CA LEU A 91 26.77 -8.99 16.23
C LEU A 91 25.43 -9.18 15.51
N ARG A 92 24.35 -9.39 16.26
CA ARG A 92 23.01 -9.56 15.67
C ARG A 92 22.48 -8.28 15.01
N LEU A 93 22.69 -7.11 15.62
CA LEU A 93 22.37 -5.83 14.97
C LEU A 93 23.18 -5.62 13.68
N SER A 94 24.43 -6.07 13.65
CA SER A 94 25.28 -5.98 12.46
C SER A 94 24.80 -6.90 11.34
N GLU A 95 24.32 -8.11 11.66
CA GLU A 95 23.61 -8.99 10.72
C GLU A 95 22.37 -8.28 10.16
N MET A 96 21.48 -7.78 11.02
CA MET A 96 20.25 -7.11 10.61
C MET A 96 20.51 -5.87 9.75
N TRP A 97 21.54 -5.09 10.06
CA TRP A 97 21.96 -3.96 9.24
C TRP A 97 22.43 -4.41 7.85
N ARG A 98 23.24 -5.48 7.79
CA ARG A 98 23.69 -6.07 6.53
C ARG A 98 22.50 -6.56 5.69
N ASP A 99 21.55 -7.23 6.33
CA ASP A 99 20.33 -7.74 5.68
C ASP A 99 19.52 -6.57 5.09
N ASN A 100 19.32 -5.49 5.87
CA ASN A 100 18.64 -4.27 5.42
C ASN A 100 19.32 -3.62 4.20
N VAL A 101 20.63 -3.39 4.26
CA VAL A 101 21.41 -2.81 3.14
C VAL A 101 21.40 -3.73 1.92
N SER A 102 21.42 -5.03 2.13
CA SER A 102 21.51 -6.01 1.05
C SER A 102 20.17 -6.35 0.39
N ALA A 103 19.04 -5.98 0.99
CA ALA A 103 17.69 -6.20 0.46
C ALA A 103 17.53 -5.69 -0.98
N LYS A 104 18.24 -4.61 -1.34
CA LYS A 104 18.28 -4.11 -2.73
C LYS A 104 18.66 -5.15 -3.77
N ARG A 105 19.49 -6.15 -3.41
CA ARG A 105 19.92 -7.21 -4.32
C ARG A 105 18.75 -8.13 -4.68
N ALA A 106 17.97 -8.53 -3.68
CA ALA A 106 16.77 -9.35 -3.89
C ALA A 106 15.71 -8.59 -4.70
N ILE A 107 15.46 -7.32 -4.34
CA ILE A 107 14.53 -6.44 -5.08
C ILE A 107 14.96 -6.29 -6.53
N ARG A 108 16.24 -5.98 -6.78
CA ARG A 108 16.79 -5.81 -8.13
C ARG A 108 16.72 -7.09 -8.94
N ALA A 109 17.02 -8.24 -8.33
CA ALA A 109 16.93 -9.54 -8.98
C ALA A 109 15.49 -9.88 -9.36
N ALA A 110 14.52 -9.66 -8.45
CA ALA A 110 13.11 -9.88 -8.73
C ALA A 110 12.60 -8.99 -9.86
N MET A 111 12.91 -7.69 -9.83
CA MET A 111 12.56 -6.76 -10.92
C MET A 111 13.19 -7.20 -12.25
N ALA A 112 14.46 -7.58 -12.27
CA ALA A 112 15.13 -7.98 -13.51
C ALA A 112 14.63 -9.31 -14.08
N ALA A 113 14.15 -10.22 -13.22
CA ALA A 113 13.66 -11.53 -13.64
C ALA A 113 12.20 -11.52 -14.10
N GLN A 114 11.35 -10.68 -13.48
CA GLN A 114 9.91 -10.74 -13.66
C GLN A 114 9.35 -9.56 -14.47
N SER A 115 9.99 -8.39 -14.42
CA SER A 115 9.52 -7.22 -15.16
C SER A 115 10.00 -7.22 -16.61
N ASP A 116 9.28 -6.47 -17.44
CA ASP A 116 9.58 -6.13 -18.82
C ASP A 116 10.50 -4.89 -18.95
N ILE A 117 11.13 -4.47 -17.85
CA ILE A 117 12.02 -3.30 -17.81
C ILE A 117 13.43 -3.70 -18.26
N GLU A 118 14.02 -2.89 -19.13
CA GLU A 118 15.39 -3.09 -19.59
C GLU A 118 16.38 -3.23 -18.39
N PRO A 119 17.19 -4.31 -18.33
CA PRO A 119 18.08 -4.55 -17.19
C PRO A 119 19.05 -3.39 -16.88
N SER A 120 19.44 -2.59 -17.88
CA SER A 120 20.33 -1.44 -17.67
C SER A 120 19.71 -0.38 -16.74
N LYS A 121 18.39 -0.15 -16.83
CA LYS A 121 17.64 0.78 -15.97
C LYS A 121 17.56 0.31 -14.53
N LEU A 122 17.65 -1.00 -14.30
CA LEU A 122 17.58 -1.62 -12.98
C LEU A 122 18.94 -1.75 -12.28
N ARG A 123 20.06 -1.58 -13.00
CA ARG A 123 21.42 -1.80 -12.47
C ARG A 123 21.71 -1.04 -11.18
N ARG A 124 21.23 0.20 -11.08
CA ARG A 124 21.45 1.09 -9.93
C ARG A 124 20.31 1.10 -8.91
N LEU A 125 19.29 0.26 -9.06
CA LEU A 125 18.14 0.23 -8.16
C LEU A 125 18.59 -0.12 -6.74
N GLY A 126 18.32 0.78 -5.79
CA GLY A 126 18.73 0.72 -4.38
C GLY A 126 20.15 1.22 -4.10
N ASP A 127 20.85 1.78 -5.09
CA ASP A 127 22.15 2.42 -4.86
C ASP A 127 21.93 3.85 -4.37
N LEU A 128 22.07 4.03 -3.06
CA LEU A 128 21.80 5.30 -2.39
C LEU A 128 22.81 6.38 -2.79
N SER A 129 22.29 7.57 -3.07
CA SER A 129 23.08 8.80 -3.19
C SER A 129 23.74 9.18 -1.85
N ALA A 130 24.74 10.06 -1.88
CA ALA A 130 25.36 10.58 -0.66
C ALA A 130 24.34 11.26 0.28
N ARG A 131 23.35 11.98 -0.27
CA ARG A 131 22.28 12.61 0.51
C ARG A 131 21.37 11.58 1.18
N ASN A 132 21.03 10.52 0.47
CA ASN A 132 20.24 9.42 1.03
C ASN A 132 21.00 8.72 2.15
N TRP A 133 22.30 8.46 1.97
CA TRP A 133 23.14 7.92 3.03
C TRP A 133 23.19 8.82 4.28
N LEU A 134 23.34 10.14 4.09
CA LEU A 134 23.28 11.10 5.19
C LEU A 134 21.92 11.05 5.91
N SER A 135 20.82 10.97 5.17
CA SER A 135 19.47 10.91 5.75
C SER A 135 19.22 9.65 6.58
N VAL A 136 19.83 8.53 6.18
CA VAL A 136 19.73 7.24 6.86
C VAL A 136 20.58 7.26 8.13
N LEU A 137 21.84 7.67 8.01
CA LEU A 137 22.83 7.53 9.09
C LEU A 137 22.67 8.59 10.19
N LEU A 138 22.24 9.81 9.85
CA LEU A 138 22.08 10.87 10.84
C LEU A 138 20.81 10.66 11.68
N PRO A 139 20.83 11.00 12.98
CA PRO A 139 19.68 10.90 13.87
C PRO A 139 18.70 12.08 13.64
N LEU A 140 18.30 12.32 12.39
CA LEU A 140 17.40 13.40 12.02
C LEU A 140 15.93 13.03 12.30
N PRO A 141 15.08 14.01 12.64
CA PRO A 141 13.64 13.84 12.52
C PRO A 141 13.27 13.37 11.11
N GLN A 142 12.27 12.49 11.01
CA GLN A 142 11.93 11.87 9.73
C GLN A 142 11.56 12.90 8.64
N THR A 143 10.89 13.99 9.00
CA THR A 143 10.56 15.09 8.08
C THR A 143 11.82 15.73 7.49
N THR A 144 12.84 15.96 8.30
CA THR A 144 14.14 16.50 7.87
C THR A 144 14.91 15.50 7.01
N ALA A 145 14.92 14.22 7.39
CA ALA A 145 15.56 13.16 6.60
C ALA A 145 14.93 13.04 5.19
N LEU A 146 13.61 13.14 5.11
CA LEU A 146 12.87 13.13 3.85
C LEU A 146 13.11 14.39 3.02
N ALA A 147 13.16 15.57 3.63
CA ALA A 147 13.48 16.81 2.92
C ALA A 147 14.91 16.79 2.34
N LEU A 148 15.85 16.12 3.02
CA LEU A 148 17.21 15.91 2.53
C LEU A 148 17.27 14.91 1.36
N SER A 149 16.49 13.82 1.44
CA SER A 149 16.46 12.77 0.41
C SER A 149 15.70 13.19 -0.85
N PHE A 150 14.58 13.91 -0.66
CA PHE A 150 13.63 14.28 -1.71
C PHE A 150 13.36 15.79 -1.65
N PRO A 151 14.37 16.62 -1.95
CA PRO A 151 14.20 18.06 -1.96
C PRO A 151 13.09 18.43 -2.95
N GLY A 152 12.29 19.43 -2.59
CA GLY A 152 11.23 19.95 -3.46
C GLY A 152 9.90 19.20 -3.39
N VAL A 153 9.82 18.06 -2.69
CA VAL A 153 8.54 17.41 -2.37
C VAL A 153 7.89 18.06 -1.15
N ALA A 154 6.60 18.36 -1.24
CA ALA A 154 5.81 18.87 -0.12
C ALA A 154 4.37 18.34 -0.16
N ASN A 155 3.74 18.27 1.03
CA ASN A 155 2.29 18.17 1.16
C ASN A 155 1.70 19.56 0.94
N ILE A 156 0.86 19.73 -0.07
CA ILE A 156 0.28 21.02 -0.46
C ILE A 156 -1.06 21.30 0.21
N GLY A 157 -1.58 20.37 1.01
CA GLY A 157 -2.77 20.58 1.83
C GLY A 157 -3.74 19.41 1.81
N SER A 158 -4.76 19.52 2.68
CA SER A 158 -5.87 18.58 2.76
C SER A 158 -7.07 19.06 1.93
N VAL A 159 -7.59 18.21 1.07
CA VAL A 159 -8.80 18.44 0.27
C VAL A 159 -9.92 17.52 0.77
N VAL A 160 -11.15 18.02 0.89
CA VAL A 160 -12.32 17.17 1.14
C VAL A 160 -12.77 16.61 -0.20
N TYR A 161 -12.72 15.28 -0.35
CA TYR A 161 -13.09 14.64 -1.62
C TYR A 161 -14.50 14.05 -1.59
N ALA A 162 -15.08 13.81 -0.41
CA ALA A 162 -16.45 13.33 -0.30
C ALA A 162 -17.08 13.66 1.05
N HIS A 163 -18.42 13.73 1.05
CA HIS A 163 -19.24 13.76 2.24
C HIS A 163 -20.08 12.48 2.32
N VAL A 164 -20.08 11.81 3.48
CA VAL A 164 -20.70 10.50 3.67
C VAL A 164 -21.42 10.38 5.02
N GLY A 165 -22.21 9.32 5.18
CA GLY A 165 -23.02 9.06 6.37
C GLY A 165 -24.37 9.77 6.34
N SER A 166 -25.14 9.63 7.43
CA SER A 166 -26.44 10.30 7.56
C SER A 166 -26.26 11.81 7.41
N ASN A 167 -27.06 12.42 6.54
CA ASN A 167 -27.01 13.86 6.22
C ASN A 167 -25.63 14.37 5.75
N SER A 168 -24.79 13.52 5.14
CA SER A 168 -23.49 13.93 4.60
C SER A 168 -22.54 14.56 5.66
N ALA A 169 -22.70 14.15 6.92
CA ALA A 169 -22.02 14.75 8.06
C ALA A 169 -20.53 14.40 8.15
N THR A 170 -20.10 13.25 7.63
CA THR A 170 -18.70 12.82 7.70
C THR A 170 -17.94 13.29 6.48
N ARG A 171 -16.89 14.09 6.68
CA ARG A 171 -16.00 14.57 5.61
C ARG A 171 -14.84 13.60 5.40
N LEU A 172 -14.75 13.01 4.21
CA LEU A 172 -13.59 12.25 3.78
C LEU A 172 -12.58 13.20 3.15
N LYS A 173 -11.33 13.11 3.62
CA LYS A 173 -10.25 14.03 3.23
C LYS A 173 -9.13 13.27 2.54
N MET A 174 -8.39 13.98 1.71
CA MET A 174 -7.15 13.50 1.13
C MET A 174 -6.05 14.54 1.31
N ASP A 175 -4.82 14.08 1.54
CA ASP A 175 -3.64 14.92 1.54
C ASP A 175 -2.91 14.75 0.22
N VAL A 176 -2.53 15.86 -0.41
CA VAL A 176 -1.92 15.86 -1.74
C VAL A 176 -0.44 16.20 -1.62
N TYR A 177 0.41 15.35 -2.18
CA TYR A 177 1.86 15.53 -2.22
C TYR A 177 2.31 15.71 -3.68
N ARG A 178 3.21 16.66 -3.90
CA ARG A 178 3.83 16.87 -5.22
C ARG A 178 5.26 17.37 -5.08
N HIS A 179 6.04 17.15 -6.13
CA HIS A 179 7.27 17.89 -6.36
C HIS A 179 6.95 19.32 -6.85
N ARG A 180 7.81 20.29 -6.53
CA ARG A 180 7.65 21.69 -6.98
C ARG A 180 7.66 21.84 -8.51
N ASP A 181 8.37 20.96 -9.21
CA ASP A 181 8.54 20.98 -10.67
C ASP A 181 7.57 20.02 -11.39
N ILE A 182 6.46 19.63 -10.73
CA ILE A 182 5.44 18.76 -11.34
C ILE A 182 4.89 19.40 -12.61
N GLN A 183 4.76 18.60 -13.67
CA GLN A 183 4.25 19.06 -14.96
C GLN A 183 2.71 18.96 -15.02
N PRO A 184 2.04 19.84 -15.79
CA PRO A 184 0.62 19.66 -16.10
C PRO A 184 0.36 18.29 -16.73
N GLY A 185 -0.76 17.65 -16.37
CA GLY A 185 -1.09 16.29 -16.84
C GLY A 185 -0.27 15.18 -16.19
N ALA A 186 0.41 15.46 -15.08
CA ALA A 186 1.09 14.45 -14.28
C ALA A 186 0.14 13.30 -13.86
N PRO A 187 0.63 12.05 -13.85
CA PRO A 187 -0.16 10.91 -13.42
C PRO A 187 -0.45 10.99 -11.92
N ILE A 188 -1.56 10.37 -11.51
CA ILE A 188 -2.00 10.33 -10.11
C ILE A 188 -1.63 8.99 -9.49
N PHE A 189 -0.97 9.04 -8.33
CA PHE A 189 -0.78 7.89 -7.46
C PHE A 189 -1.74 8.00 -6.27
N LEU A 190 -2.80 7.20 -6.28
CA LEU A 190 -3.76 7.13 -5.18
C LEU A 190 -3.27 6.12 -4.13
N TYR A 191 -2.96 6.60 -2.93
CA TYR A 191 -2.54 5.77 -1.82
C TYR A 191 -3.69 5.55 -0.81
N ILE A 192 -3.99 4.29 -0.55
CA ILE A 192 -4.98 3.85 0.44
C ILE A 192 -4.21 3.29 1.64
N HIS A 193 -4.38 3.91 2.81
CA HIS A 193 -3.62 3.48 3.98
C HIS A 193 -4.08 2.11 4.50
N GLY A 194 -3.13 1.35 5.06
CA GLY A 194 -3.41 0.13 5.82
C GLY A 194 -3.95 0.43 7.22
N GLY A 195 -4.03 -0.61 8.06
CA GLY A 195 -4.55 -0.53 9.43
C GLY A 195 -5.76 -1.44 9.70
N ALA A 196 -5.81 -2.59 9.02
CA ALA A 196 -6.84 -3.63 9.20
C ALA A 196 -8.29 -3.11 9.17
N TRP A 197 -8.54 -2.04 8.40
CA TRP A 197 -9.82 -1.33 8.31
C TRP A 197 -10.33 -0.66 9.60
N VAL A 198 -9.55 -0.69 10.69
CA VAL A 198 -9.95 -0.20 12.03
C VAL A 198 -9.10 0.97 12.52
N MET A 199 -7.94 1.20 11.89
CA MET A 199 -7.01 2.26 12.25
C MET A 199 -6.32 2.82 11.00
N GLY A 200 -5.53 3.87 11.20
CA GLY A 200 -4.81 4.57 10.13
C GLY A 200 -5.53 5.84 9.69
N ASP A 201 -4.76 6.72 9.07
CA ASP A 201 -5.25 7.96 8.48
C ASP A 201 -4.28 8.41 7.38
N ARG A 202 -4.72 9.40 6.58
CA ARG A 202 -3.91 10.00 5.52
C ARG A 202 -2.69 10.80 6.01
N LYS A 203 -2.58 11.11 7.30
CA LYS A 203 -1.49 11.96 7.83
C LYS A 203 -0.22 11.16 8.11
N ASN A 204 -0.35 9.85 8.26
CA ASN A 204 0.73 8.93 8.57
C ASN A 204 0.90 7.84 7.49
N PRO A 205 1.06 8.20 6.20
CA PRO A 205 1.39 7.21 5.17
C PRO A 205 2.86 6.77 5.29
N PRO A 206 3.32 5.74 4.56
CA PRO A 206 4.73 5.40 4.41
C PRO A 206 5.44 6.52 3.63
N ARG A 207 5.82 7.58 4.35
CA ARG A 207 6.35 8.83 3.78
C ARG A 207 7.56 8.64 2.86
N PRO A 208 8.50 7.69 3.07
CA PRO A 208 9.56 7.42 2.10
C PRO A 208 9.01 7.11 0.70
N LEU A 209 8.06 6.18 0.60
CA LEU A 209 7.41 5.83 -0.68
C LEU A 209 6.66 7.03 -1.28
N ILE A 210 5.84 7.71 -0.47
CA ILE A 210 5.07 8.88 -0.91
C ILE A 210 6.00 9.95 -1.49
N HIS A 211 7.11 10.23 -0.84
CA HIS A 211 8.08 11.22 -1.31
C HIS A 211 8.83 10.75 -2.55
N GLN A 212 9.18 9.47 -2.68
CA GLN A 212 9.82 8.92 -3.87
C GLN A 212 8.93 9.03 -5.10
N VAL A 213 7.65 8.68 -4.97
CA VAL A 213 6.69 8.76 -6.08
C VAL A 213 6.40 10.22 -6.43
N ALA A 214 6.26 11.11 -5.44
CA ALA A 214 6.12 12.53 -5.71
C ALA A 214 7.36 13.13 -6.40
N ALA A 215 8.56 12.72 -6.00
CA ALA A 215 9.83 13.12 -6.62
C ALA A 215 10.01 12.58 -8.05
N LEU A 216 9.38 11.45 -8.39
CA LEU A 216 9.28 10.95 -9.76
C LEU A 216 8.43 11.87 -10.66
N GLY A 217 7.66 12.79 -10.07
CA GLY A 217 6.80 13.73 -10.79
C GLY A 217 5.33 13.32 -10.83
N TRP A 218 4.92 12.37 -10.00
CA TRP A 218 3.51 11.97 -9.84
C TRP A 218 2.81 12.87 -8.82
N LEU A 219 1.51 13.10 -9.02
CA LEU A 219 0.64 13.71 -8.01
C LEU A 219 0.18 12.61 -7.05
N VAL A 220 0.63 12.64 -5.81
CA VAL A 220 0.30 11.59 -4.84
C VAL A 220 -0.87 12.04 -3.96
N CYS A 221 -1.96 11.29 -3.99
CA CYS A 221 -3.17 11.54 -3.20
C CYS A 221 -3.31 10.46 -2.13
N VAL A 222 -3.20 10.85 -0.86
CA VAL A 222 -3.35 9.95 0.28
C VAL A 222 -4.74 10.16 0.88
N ILE A 223 -5.61 9.15 0.87
CA ILE A 223 -7.03 9.31 1.25
C ILE A 223 -7.35 8.77 2.64
N ASP A 224 -8.30 9.42 3.33
CA ASP A 224 -9.04 8.85 4.46
C ASP A 224 -10.24 8.05 3.94
N TYR A 225 -10.67 7.01 4.67
CA TYR A 225 -11.94 6.30 4.50
C TYR A 225 -12.56 6.01 5.87
N ARG A 226 -13.87 5.70 5.95
CA ARG A 226 -14.49 5.36 7.25
C ARG A 226 -13.94 4.05 7.79
N LEU A 227 -13.74 3.98 9.11
CA LEU A 227 -13.16 2.83 9.79
C LEU A 227 -14.20 1.98 10.53
N SER A 228 -13.93 0.69 10.63
CA SER A 228 -14.65 -0.25 11.50
C SER A 228 -14.32 0.02 12.97
N PRO A 229 -15.22 -0.34 13.92
CA PRO A 229 -16.52 -0.99 13.71
C PRO A 229 -17.66 -0.01 13.39
N LYS A 230 -17.40 1.29 13.18
CA LYS A 230 -18.47 2.26 12.87
C LYS A 230 -19.13 2.01 11.52
N VAL A 231 -18.41 1.40 10.59
CA VAL A 231 -18.93 0.90 9.32
C VAL A 231 -18.48 -0.55 9.09
N ALA A 232 -19.30 -1.31 8.38
CA ALA A 232 -18.94 -2.62 7.87
C ALA A 232 -18.43 -2.52 6.43
N PHE A 233 -17.55 -3.44 6.04
CA PHE A 233 -17.20 -3.65 4.64
C PHE A 233 -18.48 -3.96 3.84
N PRO A 234 -18.69 -3.42 2.62
CA PRO A 234 -17.73 -2.74 1.74
C PRO A 234 -17.70 -1.20 1.86
N SER A 235 -18.19 -0.60 2.95
CA SER A 235 -18.25 0.86 3.06
C SER A 235 -16.89 1.54 2.86
N HIS A 236 -15.81 0.92 3.35
CA HIS A 236 -14.44 1.40 3.18
C HIS A 236 -14.04 1.45 1.71
N LEU A 237 -14.32 0.36 0.97
CA LEU A 237 -14.06 0.27 -0.47
C LEU A 237 -14.90 1.28 -1.26
N ILE A 238 -16.16 1.46 -0.89
CA ILE A 238 -17.04 2.46 -1.51
C ILE A 238 -16.46 3.87 -1.28
N ASP A 239 -16.06 4.18 -0.05
CA ASP A 239 -15.45 5.46 0.29
C ASP A 239 -14.17 5.70 -0.54
N SER A 240 -13.28 4.71 -0.64
CA SER A 240 -12.04 4.82 -1.42
C SER A 240 -12.26 5.00 -2.93
N LYS A 241 -13.41 4.58 -3.46
CA LYS A 241 -13.78 4.71 -4.88
C LYS A 241 -14.55 5.99 -5.20
N ARG A 242 -14.93 6.79 -4.20
CA ARG A 242 -15.72 8.01 -4.43
C ARG A 242 -14.87 9.07 -5.14
N ALA A 243 -15.40 9.58 -6.24
CA ALA A 243 -14.83 10.70 -7.01
C ALA A 243 -15.94 11.66 -7.46
N PRO A 244 -16.66 12.33 -6.53
CA PRO A 244 -17.75 13.22 -6.89
C PRO A 244 -17.25 14.43 -7.67
N GLY A 245 -17.99 14.83 -8.72
CA GLY A 245 -17.62 15.93 -9.62
C GLY A 245 -16.63 15.54 -10.72
N PHE A 246 -16.15 14.29 -10.72
CA PHE A 246 -15.25 13.72 -11.72
C PHE A 246 -15.91 12.56 -12.49
N GLU A 247 -17.24 12.49 -12.51
CA GLU A 247 -18.00 11.38 -13.13
C GLU A 247 -17.75 11.26 -14.64
N HIS A 248 -17.38 12.37 -15.28
CA HIS A 248 -17.02 12.46 -16.69
C HIS A 248 -15.51 12.30 -16.94
N VAL A 249 -14.70 12.26 -15.88
CA VAL A 249 -13.27 12.06 -15.96
C VAL A 249 -12.99 10.58 -15.85
N ASP A 250 -12.17 10.08 -16.76
CA ASP A 250 -11.80 8.68 -16.72
C ASP A 250 -10.83 8.42 -15.55
N THR A 251 -11.32 7.66 -14.59
CA THR A 251 -10.63 7.28 -13.35
C THR A 251 -10.15 5.82 -13.38
N SER A 252 -10.03 5.25 -14.58
CA SER A 252 -9.58 3.87 -14.79
C SER A 252 -8.20 3.61 -14.17
N VAL A 253 -8.13 2.53 -13.38
CA VAL A 253 -6.88 2.12 -12.71
C VAL A 253 -5.95 1.48 -13.73
N ARG A 254 -4.77 2.07 -13.91
CA ARG A 254 -3.76 1.57 -14.87
C ARG A 254 -2.86 0.49 -14.30
N GLY A 255 -2.63 0.49 -13.00
CA GLY A 255 -1.73 -0.44 -12.31
C GLY A 255 -2.06 -0.45 -10.82
N CYS A 256 -1.63 -1.50 -10.13
CA CYS A 256 -1.78 -1.63 -8.70
C CYS A 256 -0.44 -1.92 -8.04
N VAL A 257 -0.16 -1.23 -6.93
CA VAL A 257 0.97 -1.55 -6.05
C VAL A 257 0.38 -2.10 -4.77
N ASP A 258 0.49 -3.42 -4.58
CA ASP A 258 0.11 -4.08 -3.34
C ASP A 258 1.33 -4.22 -2.43
N THR A 259 1.18 -3.82 -1.18
CA THR A 259 2.24 -3.90 -0.17
C THR A 259 1.66 -4.61 1.05
N TYR A 260 2.06 -5.87 1.24
CA TYR A 260 1.69 -6.76 2.35
C TYR A 260 0.19 -6.75 2.71
N GLY A 261 -0.68 -6.67 1.69
CA GLY A 261 -2.14 -6.70 1.86
C GLY A 261 -2.67 -8.03 2.38
N VAL A 262 -3.94 -8.03 2.81
CA VAL A 262 -4.71 -9.24 3.11
C VAL A 262 -5.57 -9.58 1.90
N HIS A 263 -5.37 -10.77 1.32
CA HIS A 263 -5.97 -11.17 0.05
C HIS A 263 -7.13 -12.14 0.21
N ASP A 264 -7.26 -12.76 1.39
CA ASP A 264 -8.29 -13.73 1.70
C ASP A 264 -8.93 -13.50 3.08
N PHE A 265 -10.18 -13.05 3.09
CA PHE A 265 -10.94 -12.84 4.33
C PHE A 265 -11.53 -14.14 4.89
N THR A 266 -11.50 -15.22 4.10
CA THR A 266 -12.06 -16.52 4.49
C THR A 266 -11.02 -17.44 5.12
N ASP A 267 -9.73 -17.14 4.94
CA ASP A 267 -8.61 -18.02 5.27
C ASP A 267 -8.78 -19.44 4.69
N ARG A 268 -9.24 -19.56 3.44
CA ARG A 268 -9.58 -20.86 2.81
C ARG A 268 -8.38 -21.78 2.67
N HIS A 269 -7.17 -21.21 2.63
CA HIS A 269 -5.92 -21.95 2.58
C HIS A 269 -5.29 -22.16 3.97
N GLY A 270 -5.95 -21.69 5.05
CA GLY A 270 -5.50 -21.85 6.44
C GLY A 270 -4.20 -21.12 6.76
N VAL A 271 -3.79 -20.15 5.94
CA VAL A 271 -2.52 -19.43 6.07
C VAL A 271 -2.45 -18.66 7.40
N PHE A 272 -3.57 -18.08 7.83
CA PHE A 272 -3.64 -17.41 9.13
C PHE A 272 -3.75 -18.43 10.27
N PHE A 273 -4.62 -19.44 10.13
CA PHE A 273 -4.77 -20.51 11.12
C PHE A 273 -3.46 -21.25 11.41
N TYR A 274 -2.66 -21.57 10.39
CA TYR A 274 -1.42 -22.30 10.60
C TYR A 274 -0.35 -21.49 11.32
N LYS A 275 -0.43 -20.15 11.26
CA LYS A 275 0.48 -19.24 11.97
C LYS A 275 0.14 -19.12 13.46
N ASP A 276 -1.12 -18.83 13.79
CA ASP A 276 -1.52 -18.56 15.18
C ASP A 276 -2.17 -19.76 15.89
N LYS A 277 -2.38 -20.87 15.17
CA LYS A 277 -3.11 -22.08 15.60
C LYS A 277 -4.51 -21.75 16.16
N SER A 278 -5.14 -20.72 15.62
CA SER A 278 -6.42 -20.21 16.11
C SER A 278 -7.27 -19.64 14.98
N TYR A 279 -8.57 -19.44 15.25
CA TYR A 279 -9.48 -18.76 14.32
C TYR A 279 -9.56 -17.26 14.60
N SER A 280 -8.54 -16.65 15.22
CA SER A 280 -8.58 -15.26 15.68
C SER A 280 -8.76 -14.28 14.53
N PHE A 281 -8.07 -14.51 13.41
CA PHE A 281 -8.17 -13.69 12.21
C PHE A 281 -9.59 -13.69 11.65
N VAL A 282 -10.16 -14.87 11.36
CA VAL A 282 -11.52 -14.96 10.80
C VAL A 282 -12.54 -14.38 11.79
N ARG A 283 -12.41 -14.63 13.10
CA ARG A 283 -13.28 -14.02 14.12
C ARG A 283 -13.19 -12.49 14.14
N PHE A 284 -11.99 -11.93 13.98
CA PHE A 284 -11.79 -10.48 13.88
C PHE A 284 -12.49 -9.92 12.63
N ILE A 285 -12.31 -10.56 11.47
CA ILE A 285 -12.97 -10.17 10.23
C ILE A 285 -14.50 -10.24 10.38
N GLU A 286 -15.04 -11.33 10.93
CA GLU A 286 -16.48 -11.50 11.16
C GLU A 286 -17.08 -10.42 12.06
N LEU A 287 -16.44 -10.15 13.20
CA LEU A 287 -17.01 -9.30 14.25
C LEU A 287 -16.79 -7.81 13.97
N VAL A 288 -15.63 -7.45 13.43
CA VAL A 288 -15.21 -6.05 13.37
C VAL A 288 -15.36 -5.47 11.96
N VAL A 289 -14.88 -6.20 10.95
CA VAL A 289 -14.75 -5.69 9.58
C VAL A 289 -16.02 -5.96 8.76
N MET A 290 -16.42 -7.22 8.66
CA MET A 290 -17.60 -7.66 7.89
C MET A 290 -18.90 -7.49 8.68
N GLN A 291 -18.84 -7.58 10.01
CA GLN A 291 -20.00 -7.55 10.92
C GLN A 291 -21.08 -8.59 10.54
N LYS A 292 -20.62 -9.72 10.02
CA LYS A 292 -21.41 -10.85 9.54
C LYS A 292 -20.64 -12.13 9.81
N LYS A 293 -21.35 -13.23 10.01
CA LYS A 293 -20.73 -14.55 10.12
C LYS A 293 -20.41 -15.10 8.74
N LEU A 294 -19.22 -15.69 8.59
CA LEU A 294 -18.76 -16.25 7.32
C LEU A 294 -19.72 -17.33 6.83
N LYS A 295 -20.16 -18.21 7.73
CA LYS A 295 -21.12 -19.29 7.42
C LYS A 295 -22.45 -18.81 6.84
N ASP A 296 -22.88 -17.60 7.19
CA ASP A 296 -24.19 -17.05 6.81
C ASP A 296 -24.07 -16.09 5.60
N ALA A 297 -22.85 -15.67 5.25
CA ALA A 297 -22.60 -14.63 4.26
C ALA A 297 -21.36 -14.92 3.38
N ALA A 298 -21.09 -16.19 3.05
CA ALA A 298 -19.90 -16.62 2.32
C ALA A 298 -19.61 -15.79 1.06
N ARG A 299 -20.64 -15.54 0.23
CA ARG A 299 -20.51 -14.70 -0.98
C ARG A 299 -20.00 -13.29 -0.69
N ALA A 300 -20.41 -12.67 0.42
CA ALA A 300 -19.93 -11.34 0.80
C ALA A 300 -18.45 -11.35 1.19
N PHE A 301 -17.98 -12.41 1.85
CA PHE A 301 -16.57 -12.58 2.18
C PHE A 301 -15.72 -12.88 0.94
N ASP A 302 -16.22 -13.64 -0.01
CA ASP A 302 -15.53 -13.83 -1.29
C ASP A 302 -15.47 -12.53 -2.09
N GLN A 303 -16.54 -11.74 -2.13
CA GLN A 303 -16.50 -10.41 -2.75
C GLN A 303 -15.52 -9.46 -2.06
N ALA A 304 -15.27 -9.64 -0.76
CA ALA A 304 -14.28 -8.89 0.01
C ALA A 304 -12.85 -9.40 -0.18
N SER A 305 -12.65 -10.60 -0.73
CA SER A 305 -11.34 -11.27 -0.87
C SER A 305 -10.76 -11.05 -2.28
N PRO A 306 -9.68 -10.26 -2.45
CA PRO A 306 -9.01 -10.08 -3.75
C PRO A 306 -8.68 -11.39 -4.48
N VAL A 307 -8.29 -12.45 -3.76
CA VAL A 307 -7.94 -13.72 -4.38
C VAL A 307 -9.15 -14.41 -5.04
N SER A 308 -10.37 -14.29 -4.48
CA SER A 308 -11.58 -14.86 -5.07
C SER A 308 -11.90 -14.23 -6.43
N TRP A 309 -11.56 -12.96 -6.60
CA TRP A 309 -11.75 -12.23 -7.85
C TRP A 309 -10.86 -12.74 -8.99
N VAL A 310 -9.68 -13.28 -8.70
CA VAL A 310 -8.77 -13.86 -9.70
C VAL A 310 -8.94 -15.38 -9.84
N GLN A 311 -9.45 -16.07 -8.81
CA GLN A 311 -9.74 -17.51 -8.86
C GLN A 311 -11.12 -17.83 -9.45
N HIS A 312 -12.18 -17.17 -8.97
CA HIS A 312 -13.59 -17.55 -9.18
C HIS A 312 -14.48 -16.37 -9.63
N GLY A 313 -13.90 -15.33 -10.25
CA GLY A 313 -14.62 -14.11 -10.64
C GLY A 313 -15.90 -14.33 -11.49
N GLN A 314 -16.05 -15.49 -12.13
CA GLN A 314 -17.24 -15.94 -12.86
C GLN A 314 -18.50 -16.05 -11.97
N GLU A 315 -18.37 -16.62 -10.78
CA GLU A 315 -19.52 -16.96 -9.91
C GLU A 315 -19.98 -15.76 -9.08
N LEU A 316 -19.08 -14.81 -8.80
CA LEU A 316 -19.31 -13.69 -7.89
C LEU A 316 -20.23 -12.59 -8.45
N GLN A 317 -20.28 -12.39 -9.76
CA GLN A 317 -21.08 -11.33 -10.39
C GLN A 317 -22.48 -11.78 -10.80
N ASN A 318 -22.64 -12.96 -11.43
CA ASN A 318 -23.87 -13.29 -12.16
C ASN A 318 -24.61 -14.56 -11.69
N GLY A 319 -24.29 -15.11 -10.52
CA GLY A 319 -25.04 -16.26 -9.98
C GLY A 319 -24.82 -17.59 -10.72
N GLY A 320 -23.73 -17.73 -11.47
CA GLY A 320 -23.33 -18.98 -12.13
C GLY A 320 -23.58 -19.05 -13.64
N ASP A 321 -24.42 -18.16 -14.21
CA ASP A 321 -24.93 -18.32 -15.59
C ASP A 321 -24.21 -17.44 -16.64
N ALA A 322 -23.12 -16.75 -16.30
CA ALA A 322 -22.39 -15.92 -17.26
C ALA A 322 -21.55 -16.76 -18.23
N PRO A 323 -21.56 -16.47 -19.55
CA PRO A 323 -20.72 -17.18 -20.52
C PRO A 323 -19.24 -17.08 -20.16
N ALA A 324 -18.47 -18.17 -20.33
CA ALA A 324 -17.05 -18.23 -20.00
C ALA A 324 -16.21 -17.09 -20.63
N LEU A 325 -16.65 -16.60 -21.80
CA LEU A 325 -16.04 -15.47 -22.52
C LEU A 325 -16.18 -14.13 -21.79
N ALA A 326 -17.30 -13.86 -21.10
CA ALA A 326 -17.52 -12.60 -20.39
C ALA A 326 -16.58 -12.44 -19.18
N ALA A 327 -16.15 -13.54 -18.57
CA ALA A 327 -15.19 -13.50 -17.47
C ALA A 327 -13.72 -13.45 -17.92
N ALA A 328 -13.38 -14.01 -19.09
CA ALA A 328 -12.07 -13.85 -19.72
C ALA A 328 -11.78 -12.38 -20.13
N VAL A 329 -12.85 -11.60 -20.30
CA VAL A 329 -12.86 -10.20 -20.74
C VAL A 329 -12.67 -9.22 -19.57
N ARG A 330 -12.62 -9.69 -18.32
CA ARG A 330 -12.37 -8.82 -17.16
C ARG A 330 -10.95 -8.29 -17.18
N VAL A 331 -10.83 -6.96 -17.17
CA VAL A 331 -9.53 -6.30 -17.12
C VAL A 331 -9.08 -6.12 -15.67
N VAL A 332 -8.01 -6.83 -15.34
CA VAL A 332 -7.25 -6.68 -14.10
C VAL A 332 -5.98 -5.91 -14.48
N PRO A 333 -5.70 -4.72 -13.91
CA PRO A 333 -4.49 -3.97 -14.26
C PRO A 333 -3.24 -4.74 -13.81
N PRO A 334 -2.04 -4.44 -14.34
CA PRO A 334 -0.78 -5.01 -13.84
C PRO A 334 -0.52 -4.71 -12.37
N PHE A 335 0.08 -5.66 -11.65
CA PHE A 335 0.40 -5.57 -10.23
C PHE A 335 1.91 -5.56 -9.98
N LEU A 336 2.35 -4.69 -9.07
CA LEU A 336 3.56 -4.93 -8.29
C LEU A 336 3.12 -5.31 -6.88
N VAL A 337 3.31 -6.58 -6.52
CA VAL A 337 3.02 -7.13 -5.19
C VAL A 337 4.33 -7.16 -4.41
N SER A 338 4.31 -6.76 -3.14
CA SER A 338 5.50 -6.80 -2.29
C SER A 338 5.17 -7.24 -0.88
N HIS A 339 6.03 -8.04 -0.27
CA HIS A 339 5.79 -8.54 1.08
C HIS A 339 7.11 -8.85 1.80
N GLY A 340 7.18 -8.52 3.09
CA GLY A 340 8.33 -8.86 3.92
C GLY A 340 8.32 -10.30 4.40
N THR A 341 9.45 -11.01 4.27
CA THR A 341 9.51 -12.44 4.66
C THR A 341 9.43 -12.69 6.18
N TYR A 342 9.52 -11.62 6.96
CA TYR A 342 9.45 -11.61 8.41
C TYR A 342 8.23 -10.85 8.94
N ASP A 343 7.16 -10.79 8.14
CA ASP A 343 5.91 -10.17 8.55
C ASP A 343 5.22 -10.94 9.69
N THR A 344 5.20 -10.32 10.88
CA THR A 344 4.59 -10.87 12.10
C THR A 344 3.09 -10.64 12.17
N LEU A 345 2.50 -9.82 11.29
CA LEU A 345 1.06 -9.54 11.26
C LEU A 345 0.38 -10.37 10.18
N VAL A 346 0.67 -10.09 8.91
CA VAL A 346 0.12 -10.81 7.77
C VAL A 346 1.13 -11.87 7.34
N PRO A 347 0.75 -13.15 7.21
CA PRO A 347 1.67 -14.16 6.74
C PRO A 347 2.10 -13.86 5.29
N PHE A 348 3.41 -13.88 5.03
CA PHE A 348 3.98 -13.73 3.68
C PHE A 348 3.31 -14.64 2.63
N GLN A 349 2.93 -15.84 3.04
CA GLN A 349 2.28 -16.82 2.18
C GLN A 349 0.96 -16.33 1.57
N ASP A 350 0.25 -15.40 2.23
CA ASP A 350 -1.01 -14.84 1.72
C ASP A 350 -0.80 -14.08 0.40
N SER A 351 0.17 -13.15 0.37
CA SER A 351 0.54 -12.45 -0.87
C SER A 351 1.14 -13.37 -1.93
N LEU A 352 1.90 -14.40 -1.52
CA LEU A 352 2.45 -15.36 -2.47
C LEU A 352 1.33 -16.15 -3.17
N LEU A 353 0.37 -16.68 -2.41
CA LEU A 353 -0.79 -17.39 -2.98
C LEU A 353 -1.65 -16.48 -3.86
N PHE A 354 -1.82 -15.22 -3.47
CA PHE A 354 -2.51 -14.24 -4.31
C PHE A 354 -1.78 -14.03 -5.64
N PHE A 355 -0.47 -13.81 -5.60
CA PHE A 355 0.33 -13.60 -6.81
C PHE A 355 0.32 -14.83 -7.73
N GLU A 356 0.47 -16.04 -7.18
CA GLU A 356 0.32 -17.27 -7.96
C GLU A 356 -1.07 -17.42 -8.59
N SER A 357 -2.11 -17.03 -7.85
CA SER A 357 -3.49 -17.04 -8.37
C SER A 357 -3.69 -16.00 -9.47
N LEU A 358 -3.04 -14.83 -9.36
CA LEU A 358 -3.01 -13.80 -10.40
C LEU A 358 -2.30 -14.31 -11.66
N GLN A 359 -1.14 -14.95 -11.54
CA GLN A 359 -0.42 -15.54 -12.69
C GLN A 359 -1.27 -16.58 -13.41
N LYS A 360 -1.88 -17.51 -12.67
CA LYS A 360 -2.81 -18.50 -13.24
C LYS A 360 -4.01 -17.84 -13.92
N PHE A 361 -4.49 -16.71 -13.40
CA PHE A 361 -5.54 -15.91 -14.04
C PHE A 361 -5.06 -15.32 -15.38
N ARG A 362 -3.85 -14.74 -15.44
CA ARG A 362 -3.27 -14.23 -16.70
C ARG A 362 -3.16 -15.32 -17.76
N GLU A 363 -2.68 -16.50 -17.39
CA GLU A 363 -2.56 -17.65 -18.31
C GLU A 363 -3.92 -18.12 -18.85
N ARG A 364 -4.96 -18.15 -18.00
CA ARG A 364 -6.34 -18.47 -18.43
C ARG A 364 -6.86 -17.42 -19.40
N GLN A 365 -6.63 -16.14 -19.11
CA GLN A 365 -7.04 -15.03 -19.96
C GLN A 365 -6.36 -15.08 -21.34
N GLN A 366 -5.05 -15.30 -21.39
CA GLN A 366 -4.30 -15.45 -22.65
C GLN A 366 -4.83 -16.61 -23.50
N ARG A 367 -5.05 -17.78 -22.88
CA ARG A 367 -5.62 -18.96 -23.57
C ARG A 367 -7.01 -18.69 -24.12
N ALA A 368 -7.89 -18.06 -23.34
CA ALA A 368 -9.24 -17.73 -23.76
C ALA A 368 -9.29 -16.73 -24.93
N LEU A 369 -8.28 -15.86 -25.04
CA LEU A 369 -8.13 -14.89 -26.12
C LEU A 369 -7.39 -15.44 -27.35
N GLY A 370 -6.98 -16.72 -27.34
CA GLY A 370 -6.24 -17.33 -28.45
C GLY A 370 -4.84 -16.76 -28.67
N LEU A 371 -4.27 -16.12 -27.64
CA LEU A 371 -2.94 -15.52 -27.70
C LEU A 371 -1.89 -16.57 -27.35
N SER A 372 -0.85 -16.70 -28.18
CA SER A 372 0.26 -17.62 -27.88
C SER A 372 0.99 -17.16 -26.61
N SER A 373 1.54 -18.10 -25.84
CA SER A 373 2.31 -17.85 -24.60
C SER A 373 3.55 -16.96 -24.78
N SER A 374 3.93 -16.64 -26.02
CA SER A 374 5.07 -15.79 -26.40
C SER A 374 4.66 -14.47 -27.07
N ALA A 375 3.38 -14.26 -27.36
CA ALA A 375 2.92 -13.04 -28.01
C ALA A 375 2.48 -12.03 -26.93
N ALA A 376 3.09 -10.84 -26.93
CA ALA A 376 2.56 -9.69 -26.22
C ALA A 376 1.06 -9.59 -26.54
N ALA A 377 0.21 -9.39 -25.53
CA ALA A 377 -1.22 -9.28 -25.81
C ALA A 377 -1.43 -8.12 -26.78
N PRO A 378 -2.38 -8.22 -27.74
CA PRO A 378 -2.60 -7.19 -28.75
C PRO A 378 -2.79 -5.85 -28.05
N ASP A 379 -2.15 -4.81 -28.58
CA ASP A 379 -2.23 -3.44 -28.09
C ASP A 379 -3.71 -3.07 -27.87
N GLY A 380 -4.12 -2.93 -26.61
CA GLY A 380 -5.49 -2.59 -26.24
C GLY A 380 -6.12 -3.46 -25.14
N LEU A 381 -5.62 -4.67 -24.86
CA LEU A 381 -5.97 -5.39 -23.62
C LEU A 381 -4.95 -5.00 -22.54
N ALA A 382 -5.39 -4.22 -21.55
CA ALA A 382 -4.47 -3.76 -20.51
C ALA A 382 -3.80 -4.93 -19.78
N GLY A 383 -2.46 -4.87 -19.77
CA GLY A 383 -1.57 -5.94 -19.33
C GLY A 383 -0.73 -6.57 -20.44
N GLY A 384 -0.98 -6.23 -21.71
CA GLY A 384 -0.26 -6.86 -22.84
C GLY A 384 1.25 -6.64 -22.90
N SER A 385 1.79 -5.64 -22.21
CA SER A 385 3.24 -5.36 -22.22
C SER A 385 3.89 -5.11 -20.87
N VAL A 386 3.13 -4.80 -19.81
CA VAL A 386 3.66 -4.58 -18.45
C VAL A 386 3.38 -5.83 -17.62
N GLN A 387 4.44 -6.44 -17.11
CA GLN A 387 4.34 -7.69 -16.37
C GLN A 387 3.99 -7.47 -14.90
N ASP A 388 3.26 -8.42 -14.32
CA ASP A 388 3.05 -8.47 -12.88
C ASP A 388 4.40 -8.83 -12.20
N VAL A 389 4.73 -8.18 -11.08
CA VAL A 389 6.01 -8.39 -10.36
C VAL A 389 5.74 -8.71 -8.89
N PHE A 390 6.41 -9.72 -8.36
CA PHE A 390 6.42 -10.04 -6.94
C PHE A 390 7.78 -9.73 -6.31
N LEU A 391 7.78 -8.82 -5.35
CA LEU A 391 8.94 -8.43 -4.55
C LEU A 391 8.90 -9.10 -3.18
N GLU A 392 9.64 -10.20 -3.06
CA GLU A 392 10.02 -10.74 -1.76
C GLU A 392 11.06 -9.81 -1.13
N ILE A 393 10.74 -9.23 0.03
CA ILE A 393 11.66 -8.34 0.76
C ILE A 393 12.27 -9.13 1.93
N PRO A 394 13.54 -9.57 1.83
CA PRO A 394 14.14 -10.43 2.84
C PRO A 394 14.24 -9.74 4.20
N ASP A 395 13.89 -10.46 5.26
CA ASP A 395 13.96 -10.05 6.66
C ASP A 395 13.20 -8.76 6.98
N ALA A 396 12.21 -8.45 6.16
CA ALA A 396 11.37 -7.27 6.30
C ALA A 396 10.10 -7.58 7.09
N HIS A 397 9.70 -6.61 7.90
CA HIS A 397 8.50 -6.65 8.73
C HIS A 397 7.31 -6.00 7.99
N HIS A 398 6.07 -6.14 8.50
CA HIS A 398 4.84 -5.55 7.92
C HIS A 398 4.86 -4.05 7.60
N ALA A 399 5.77 -3.26 8.18
CA ALA A 399 5.83 -1.81 7.95
C ALA A 399 7.26 -1.37 7.59
N PHE A 400 8.00 -2.22 6.89
CA PHE A 400 9.40 -1.98 6.55
C PHE A 400 9.63 -0.66 5.79
N ASN A 401 8.63 -0.15 5.08
CA ASN A 401 8.67 1.06 4.25
C ASN A 401 8.26 2.36 5.00
N TYR A 402 7.91 2.28 6.29
CA TYR A 402 7.47 3.46 7.05
C TYR A 402 8.62 4.33 7.53
N LEU A 403 9.82 3.76 7.70
CA LEU A 403 11.00 4.45 8.21
C LEU A 403 12.01 4.64 7.09
N VAL A 404 12.77 5.74 7.13
CA VAL A 404 13.87 5.96 6.18
C VAL A 404 14.98 4.94 6.50
N SER A 405 15.06 3.90 5.68
CA SER A 405 16.09 2.85 5.71
C SER A 405 16.55 2.53 4.28
N PRO A 406 17.75 1.94 4.10
CA PRO A 406 18.20 1.50 2.77
C PRO A 406 17.20 0.57 2.07
N ARG A 407 16.61 -0.37 2.81
CA ARG A 407 15.55 -1.25 2.32
C ARG A 407 14.32 -0.48 1.85
N ALA A 408 13.81 0.44 2.66
CA ALA A 408 12.62 1.23 2.31
C ALA A 408 12.84 2.06 1.05
N LEU A 409 14.03 2.67 0.92
CA LEU A 409 14.40 3.46 -0.26
C LEU A 409 14.55 2.59 -1.51
N ALA A 410 15.19 1.41 -1.41
CA ALA A 410 15.31 0.47 -2.51
C ALA A 410 13.95 -0.05 -2.98
N PHE A 411 13.04 -0.32 -2.05
CA PHE A 411 11.65 -0.69 -2.37
C PHE A 411 10.92 0.45 -3.10
N GLY A 412 11.00 1.69 -2.60
CA GLY A 412 10.37 2.82 -3.27
C GLY A 412 10.94 3.08 -4.67
N GLU A 413 12.24 2.84 -4.89
CA GLU A 413 12.83 2.92 -6.24
C GLU A 413 12.28 1.83 -7.18
N ALA A 414 12.03 0.62 -6.68
CA ALA A 414 11.39 -0.44 -7.47
C ALA A 414 9.94 -0.08 -7.85
N VAL A 415 9.18 0.50 -6.91
CA VAL A 415 7.84 1.01 -7.19
C VAL A 415 7.91 2.12 -8.25
N CYS A 416 8.83 3.09 -8.10
CA CYS A 416 9.01 4.14 -9.09
C CYS A 416 9.37 3.60 -10.48
N ALA A 417 10.25 2.60 -10.56
CA ALA A 417 10.62 1.97 -11.84
C ALA A 417 9.42 1.26 -12.50
N PHE A 418 8.60 0.56 -11.71
CA PHE A 418 7.37 -0.05 -12.19
C PHE A 418 6.36 1.00 -12.68
N LEU A 419 6.15 2.07 -11.92
CA LEU A 419 5.23 3.15 -12.27
C LEU A 419 5.68 3.91 -13.53
N ASP A 420 6.97 4.22 -13.66
CA ASP A 420 7.53 4.88 -14.84
C ASP A 420 7.36 4.01 -16.10
N ASN A 421 7.66 2.71 -16.01
CA ASN A 421 7.43 1.76 -17.09
C ASN A 421 5.94 1.65 -17.47
N LEU A 422 5.08 1.54 -16.46
CA LEU A 422 3.63 1.50 -16.63
C LEU A 422 3.14 2.75 -17.36
N GLN A 423 3.54 3.94 -16.92
CA GLN A 423 3.13 5.18 -17.53
C GLN A 423 3.65 5.31 -18.96
N ALA A 424 4.93 4.98 -19.20
CA ALA A 424 5.53 5.03 -20.54
C ALA A 424 4.73 4.18 -21.55
N LYS A 425 4.31 2.99 -21.13
CA LYS A 425 3.58 2.03 -21.98
C LYS A 425 2.08 2.27 -22.08
N THR A 426 1.48 2.98 -21.13
CA THR A 426 0.01 3.07 -21.06
C THR A 426 -0.55 4.48 -21.25
N LYS A 427 0.24 5.55 -21.11
CA LYS A 427 -0.25 6.95 -21.15
C LYS A 427 -1.05 7.35 -22.39
N HIS A 428 -0.81 6.68 -23.51
CA HIS A 428 -1.44 6.97 -24.82
C HIS A 428 -2.67 6.10 -25.09
N LEU A 429 -2.87 5.02 -24.31
CA LEU A 429 -4.07 4.20 -24.47
C LEU A 429 -5.28 5.01 -23.98
N PRO A 430 -6.42 4.98 -24.69
CA PRO A 430 -7.65 5.58 -24.21
C PRO A 430 -7.97 5.02 -22.82
N LEU A 431 -8.40 5.89 -21.91
CA LEU A 431 -8.58 5.50 -20.53
C LEU A 431 -9.72 4.46 -20.38
N GLY A 432 -10.69 4.42 -21.32
CA GLY A 432 -11.81 3.46 -21.39
C GLY A 432 -11.53 2.14 -22.16
N THR A 433 -10.32 1.94 -22.66
CA THR A 433 -9.94 0.70 -23.40
C THR A 433 -9.76 -0.53 -22.50
N LEU A 434 -10.08 -0.41 -21.20
CA LEU A 434 -10.08 -1.53 -20.24
C LEU A 434 -11.35 -2.40 -20.36
N VAL A 435 -12.13 -2.24 -21.42
CA VAL A 435 -13.21 -3.16 -21.79
C VAL A 435 -12.89 -3.60 -23.22
N PRO A 436 -12.67 -4.89 -23.48
CA PRO A 436 -12.59 -5.38 -24.85
C PRO A 436 -13.83 -4.88 -25.58
N ALA A 437 -13.63 -4.04 -26.59
CA ALA A 437 -14.70 -3.61 -27.45
C ALA A 437 -15.40 -4.87 -27.95
N THR A 438 -16.62 -5.12 -27.47
CA THR A 438 -17.52 -6.04 -28.15
C THR A 438 -17.61 -5.51 -29.57
N ARG A 439 -16.96 -6.20 -30.51
CA ARG A 439 -17.25 -6.06 -31.93
C ARG A 439 -18.71 -6.48 -32.11
N THR A 440 -19.63 -5.57 -31.86
CA THR A 440 -20.91 -5.59 -32.55
C THR A 440 -20.59 -5.14 -33.96
N ALA A 441 -20.19 -6.10 -34.80
CA ALA A 441 -20.31 -5.91 -36.23
C ALA A 441 -21.79 -5.57 -36.51
N PRO A 442 -22.10 -4.54 -37.30
CA PRO A 442 -23.48 -4.29 -37.70
C PRO A 442 -23.93 -5.51 -38.48
N LEU A 443 -24.94 -6.22 -37.98
CA LEU A 443 -25.67 -7.20 -38.77
C LEU A 443 -26.34 -6.43 -39.91
N SER A 444 -25.71 -6.45 -41.09
CA SER A 444 -26.37 -6.06 -42.32
C SER A 444 -27.51 -7.03 -42.59
N GLY A 445 -28.72 -6.50 -42.73
CA GLY A 445 -29.78 -7.10 -43.52
C GLY A 445 -30.51 -8.30 -42.92
N ALA A 446 -31.51 -8.03 -42.09
CA ALA A 446 -32.75 -8.80 -42.09
C ALA A 446 -33.89 -7.88 -41.63
N ALA A 447 -34.69 -7.42 -42.58
CA ALA A 447 -35.90 -6.66 -42.32
C ALA A 447 -36.90 -7.54 -41.56
N VAL A 448 -37.34 -7.07 -40.39
CA VAL A 448 -38.58 -7.54 -39.77
C VAL A 448 -39.43 -6.32 -39.50
N ALA A 449 -40.51 -6.20 -40.27
CA ALA A 449 -41.49 -5.13 -40.17
C ALA A 449 -42.17 -5.18 -38.79
N VAL A 450 -42.17 -4.05 -38.08
CA VAL A 450 -42.97 -3.86 -36.86
C VAL A 450 -44.25 -3.15 -37.25
N ALA A 451 -45.37 -3.86 -37.09
CA ALA A 451 -46.72 -3.34 -37.25
C ALA A 451 -47.04 -2.28 -36.17
N ALA A 452 -47.64 -1.18 -36.59
CA ALA A 452 -48.16 -0.14 -35.71
C ALA A 452 -49.45 -0.59 -34.99
N PRO A 453 -49.66 -0.23 -33.71
CA PRO A 453 -50.98 -0.29 -33.11
C PRO A 453 -51.80 0.95 -33.51
N ARG A 454 -53.04 0.69 -33.95
CA ARG A 454 -54.08 1.68 -34.25
C ARG A 454 -54.57 2.36 -32.96
N GLY A 455 -54.95 3.62 -33.10
CA GLY A 455 -55.32 4.54 -32.03
C GLY A 455 -56.75 4.44 -31.46
N GLY A 456 -57.03 5.45 -30.63
CA GLY A 456 -58.30 5.89 -30.05
C GLY A 456 -57.96 7.09 -29.14
N GLU A 457 -57.99 8.31 -29.65
CA GLU A 457 -59.07 9.31 -29.50
C GLU A 457 -59.39 9.67 -28.05
N SER A 458 -59.06 10.91 -27.63
CA SER A 458 -60.05 11.98 -27.39
C SER A 458 -59.41 13.25 -26.76
N GLU A 459 -59.64 14.37 -27.44
CA GLU A 459 -59.89 15.74 -26.93
C GLU A 459 -58.77 16.58 -26.25
N ASP A 460 -58.36 17.58 -27.03
CA ASP A 460 -57.81 18.89 -26.64
C ASP A 460 -59.00 19.84 -26.32
N PRO A 461 -58.84 20.93 -25.52
CA PRO A 461 -58.45 22.17 -26.18
C PRO A 461 -57.66 23.22 -25.35
N LEU A 462 -56.88 24.01 -26.11
CA LEU A 462 -56.64 25.46 -26.00
C LEU A 462 -56.00 26.03 -24.71
N THR A 463 -54.81 26.63 -24.83
CA THR A 463 -54.66 28.10 -24.83
C THR A 463 -53.20 28.54 -25.07
N THR A 464 -53.07 29.39 -26.07
CA THR A 464 -51.96 30.31 -26.38
C THR A 464 -51.74 31.34 -25.26
N PHE A 465 -50.50 31.75 -25.00
CA PHE A 465 -50.13 33.18 -24.90
C PHE A 465 -48.61 33.39 -24.98
N SER A 466 -48.24 34.42 -25.73
CA SER A 466 -46.90 34.93 -26.02
C SER A 466 -46.62 36.21 -25.20
N SER A 467 -45.32 36.55 -25.10
CA SER A 467 -44.76 37.92 -25.09
C SER A 467 -44.11 38.45 -23.80
N SER A 468 -42.78 38.60 -23.89
CA SER A 468 -41.97 39.82 -23.71
C SER A 468 -42.17 40.73 -22.48
N ALA A 469 -41.08 41.07 -21.78
CA ALA A 469 -40.39 42.38 -21.87
C ALA A 469 -39.61 42.77 -20.60
N GLU A 470 -38.37 43.25 -20.84
CA GLU A 470 -37.70 44.41 -20.21
C GLU A 470 -37.40 44.51 -18.70
N MET A 471 -36.10 44.48 -18.42
CA MET A 471 -35.38 45.32 -17.43
C MET A 471 -35.53 46.83 -17.79
N PRO A 472 -35.35 47.83 -16.90
CA PRO A 472 -34.13 47.98 -16.10
C PRO A 472 -34.13 48.82 -14.78
N SER A 473 -32.97 48.77 -14.13
CA SER A 473 -32.25 49.88 -13.47
C SER A 473 -32.48 50.25 -11.99
N ARG A 474 -31.32 50.31 -11.31
CA ARG A 474 -30.76 51.41 -10.49
C ARG A 474 -30.72 51.27 -8.96
N ALA A 475 -29.46 51.07 -8.52
CA ALA A 475 -28.69 51.92 -7.62
C ALA A 475 -29.13 52.12 -6.15
N GLY A 476 -28.21 51.74 -5.25
CA GLY A 476 -27.78 52.61 -4.16
C GLY A 476 -27.96 52.09 -2.73
N PRO A 477 -27.18 52.58 -1.77
CA PRO A 477 -26.36 51.73 -0.90
C PRO A 477 -26.68 51.89 0.60
N THR A 478 -26.08 51.06 1.47
CA THR A 478 -25.24 51.45 2.63
C THR A 478 -25.19 50.43 3.79
N ALA A 479 -24.00 50.38 4.41
CA ALA A 479 -23.71 50.24 5.84
C ALA A 479 -23.82 48.88 6.56
N SER A 480 -22.63 48.28 6.75
CA SER A 480 -22.04 47.88 8.04
C SER A 480 -22.93 47.69 9.28
N ARG A 481 -22.78 46.54 9.95
CA ARG A 481 -22.18 46.42 11.31
C ARG A 481 -22.14 44.96 11.80
N LEU A 482 -21.01 44.63 12.43
CA LEU A 482 -20.67 43.53 13.34
C LEU A 482 -20.39 42.14 12.75
#